data_AF-A3LPT2-F1
#
_entry.id   AF-A3LPT2-F1
#
_cell.length_a   1.000
_cell.length_b   1.000
_cell.length_c   1.000
_cell.angle_alpha   90.00
_cell.angle_beta   90.00
_cell.angle_gamma   90.00
#
_symmetry.space_group_name_H-M   'P 1'
#
loop_
_entity.id
_entity.type
_entity.pdbx_description
1 polymer ?
#
loop_
_entity_poly.entity_id
_entity_poly.type
_entity_poly.pdbx_seq_one_letter_code
_entity_poly.pdbx_strand_id
1 'polypeptide(L)' 'MASGSSALNYQEQLRRQTIMNSMENKDFLLIVASQQKKSVQQVKYELMLKLVEG' A
#
# COMPACT_ATOMS: atom_id res chain seq x y z
N MET A 1 11.95 17.16 25.04
CA MET A 1 12.20 15.82 24.49
C MET A 1 11.34 15.66 23.25
N ALA A 2 11.93 15.63 22.06
CA ALA A 2 11.21 15.49 20.79
C ALA A 2 11.54 14.10 20.20
N SER A 3 10.71 13.11 20.53
CA SER A 3 10.84 11.72 20.03
C SER A 3 9.79 11.35 18.97
N GLY A 4 8.88 12.26 18.61
CA GLY A 4 7.76 11.98 17.71
C GLY A 4 8.10 12.02 16.21
N SER A 5 9.10 12.78 15.78
CA SER A 5 9.40 13.00 14.35
C SER A 5 10.05 11.79 13.67
N SER A 6 10.90 11.03 14.37
CA SER A 6 11.56 9.83 13.82
C SER A 6 10.61 8.63 13.73
N ALA A 7 9.68 8.49 14.68
CA ALA A 7 8.70 7.41 14.69
C ALA A 7 7.67 7.53 13.55
N LEU A 8 7.23 8.77 13.26
CA LEU A 8 6.34 9.06 12.13
C LEU A 8 7.01 8.71 10.79
N ASN A 9 8.32 8.96 10.65
CA ASN A 9 9.07 8.60 9.46
C ASN A 9 9.20 7.07 9.29
N TYR A 10 9.46 6.34 10.37
CA TYR A 10 9.55 4.88 10.31
C TYR A 10 8.20 4.21 9.98
N GLN A 11 7.11 4.68 10.58
CA GLN A 11 5.77 4.17 10.26
C GLN A 11 5.41 4.44 8.80
N GLU A 12 5.73 5.62 8.27
CA GLU A 12 5.51 5.93 6.86
C GLU A 12 6.38 5.07 5.93
N GLN A 13 7.63 4.80 6.29
CA GLN A 13 8.49 3.87 5.55
C GLN A 13 7.90 2.45 5.53
N LEU A 14 7.45 1.94 6.67
CA LEU A 14 6.80 0.63 6.76
C LEU A 14 5.50 0.57 5.94
N ARG A 15 4.70 1.64 5.97
CA ARG A 15 3.47 1.76 5.18
C ARG A 15 3.78 1.68 3.68
N ARG A 16 4.75 2.46 3.21
CA ARG A 16 5.20 2.46 1.81
C ARG A 16 5.72 1.09 1.39
N GLN A 17 6.56 0.46 2.21
CA GLN A 17 7.09 -0.87 1.93
C GLN A 17 5.96 -1.91 1.82
N THR A 18 4.99 -1.86 2.71
CA THR A 18 3.83 -2.77 2.70
C THR A 18 3.00 -2.61 1.44
N ILE A 19 2.76 -1.36 1.01
CA ILE A 19 2.02 -1.06 -0.22
C ILE A 19 2.80 -1.55 -1.45
N MET A 20 4.11 -1.29 -1.52
CA MET A 20 4.97 -1.77 -2.61
C MET A 20 4.96 -3.30 -2.69
N ASN A 21 5.16 -3.99 -1.56
CA ASN A 21 5.10 -5.46 -1.50
C ASN A 21 3.73 -6.00 -1.97
N SER A 22 2.64 -5.31 -1.60
CA SER A 22 1.28 -5.68 -2.01
C SER A 22 1.06 -5.51 -3.52
N MET A 23 1.68 -4.51 -4.16
CA MET A 23 1.60 -4.31 -5.62
C MET A 23 2.39 -5.35 -6.43
N GLU A 24 3.40 -5.96 -5.82
CA GLU A 24 4.22 -7.03 -6.42
C GLU A 24 3.61 -8.43 -6.16
N ASN A 25 2.82 -8.59 -5.10
CA ASN A 25 2.18 -9.85 -4.76
C ASN A 25 0.96 -10.13 -5.67
N LYS A 26 1.16 -11.00 -6.67
CA LYS A 26 0.14 -11.37 -7.65
C LYS A 26 -1.08 -12.05 -7.01
N ASP A 27 -0.88 -12.93 -6.03
CA ASP A 27 -1.98 -13.66 -5.38
C ASP A 27 -2.85 -12.71 -4.57
N PHE A 28 -2.24 -11.80 -3.81
CA PHE A 28 -2.94 -10.72 -3.13
C PHE A 28 -3.80 -9.92 -4.09
N LEU A 29 -3.23 -9.48 -5.22
CA LEU A 29 -3.95 -8.69 -6.21
C LEU A 29 -5.13 -9.44 -6.82
N LEU A 30 -4.98 -10.73 -7.13
CA LEU A 30 -6.05 -11.56 -7.67
C LEU A 30 -7.18 -11.76 -6.66
N ILE A 31 -6.84 -12.05 -5.40
CA ILE A 31 -7.82 -12.21 -4.31
C ILE A 31 -8.61 -10.92 -4.12
N VAL A 32 -7.92 -9.79 -3.98
CA VAL A 32 -8.56 -8.50 -3.74
C VAL A 32 -9.39 -8.05 -4.94
N ALA A 33 -8.88 -8.21 -6.16
CA ALA A 33 -9.62 -7.91 -7.39
C ALA A 33 -10.93 -8.71 -7.46
N SER A 34 -10.87 -10.01 -7.15
CA SER A 34 -12.06 -10.87 -7.10
C SER A 34 -13.05 -10.42 -6.03
N GLN A 35 -12.59 -10.13 -4.82
CA GLN A 35 -13.45 -9.69 -3.70
C GLN A 35 -14.13 -8.35 -3.99
N GLN A 36 -13.39 -7.41 -4.58
CA GLN A 36 -13.88 -6.05 -4.86
C GLN A 36 -14.63 -5.94 -6.20
N LYS A 37 -14.70 -7.01 -6.99
CA LYS A 37 -15.26 -7.00 -8.36
C LYS A 37 -14.60 -5.92 -9.25
N LYS A 38 -13.27 -5.82 -9.14
CA LYS A 38 -12.43 -4.87 -9.90
C LYS A 38 -11.41 -5.62 -10.73
N SER A 39 -10.81 -4.95 -11.71
CA SER A 39 -9.63 -5.46 -12.39
C SER A 39 -8.39 -5.35 -11.50
N VAL A 40 -7.39 -6.21 -11.74
CA VAL A 40 -6.08 -6.12 -11.08
C VAL A 40 -5.44 -4.74 -11.30
N GLN A 41 -5.66 -4.12 -12.46
CA GLN A 41 -5.14 -2.79 -12.77
C GLN A 41 -5.81 -1.70 -11.90
N GLN A 42 -7.12 -1.80 -11.65
CA GLN A 42 -7.82 -0.89 -10.75
C GLN A 42 -7.32 -1.03 -9.30
N VAL A 43 -7.10 -2.26 -8.83
CA VAL A 43 -6.54 -2.50 -7.49
C VAL A 43 -5.12 -1.93 -7.37
N LYS A 44 -4.26 -2.12 -8.39
CA LYS A 44 -2.91 -1.52 -8.42
C LYS A 44 -2.96 0.01 -8.40
N TYR A 45 -3.87 0.60 -9.15
CA TYR A 45 -4.05 2.06 -9.17
C TYR A 45 -4.44 2.61 -7.79
N GLU A 46 -5.35 1.95 -7.09
CA GLU A 46 -5.74 2.34 -5.73
C GLU A 46 -4.59 2.20 -4.72
N LEU A 47 -3.75 1.16 -4.85
CA LEU A 47 -2.54 1.02 -4.05
C LEU A 47 -1.53 2.14 -4.35
N MET A 48 -1.38 2.55 -5.62
CA MET A 48 -0.56 3.70 -5.99
C MET A 48 -1.08 5.00 -5.39
N LEU A 49 -2.39 5.24 -5.41
CA LEU A 49 -2.98 6.43 -4.77
C LEU A 49 -2.66 6.44 -3.28
N LYS A 50 -2.88 5.32 -2.58
CA LYS A 50 -2.50 5.18 -1.16
C LYS A 50 -1.01 5.46 -0.95
N LEU A 51 -0.12 5.00 -1.83
CA LEU A 51 1.32 5.25 -1.70
C LEU A 51 1.65 6.76 -1.76
N VAL A 52 0.96 7.52 -2.60
CA VAL A 52 1.22 8.95 -2.84
C VAL A 52 0.51 9.84 -1.81
N GLU A 53 -0.75 9.54 -1.48
CA GLU A 53 -1.63 10.47 -0.75
C GLU A 53 -1.51 10.40 0.78
N GLY A 54 -0.93 9.32 1.33
CA GLY A 54 -0.74 9.17 2.78
C GLY A 54 -1.95 8.58 3.49
#